data_AF-A0A383CBY9-F1
#
_entry.id   AF-A0A383CBY9-F1
#
_cell.length_a   1.000
_cell.length_b   1.000
_cell.length_c   1.000
_cell.angle_alpha   90.00
_cell.angle_beta   90.00
_cell.angle_gamma   90.00
#
_symmetry.space_group_name_H-M   'P 1'
#
loop_
_entity.id
_entity.type
_entity.pdbx_description
1 polymer ?
#
loop_
_entity_poly.entity_id
_entity_poly.type
_entity_poly.pdbx_seq_one_letter_code
_entity_poly.pdbx_strand_id
1 'polypeptide(L)'
;VPKIDLHCHTRFSPDSFTKPEELITRCVATKLDHIAITDHNTIEGAMEVKRLAPFEVIIGEEIKSLGGEIIGLFLEKAIPSGLTPLDTVKQIKQQGGLVSIPHPFDNFRQSVITKD
;
A
#
# COMPACT_ATOMS: atom_id res chain seq x y z
N VAL A 1 -13.72 -3.26 -18.70
CA VAL A 1 -12.35 -3.16 -18.14
C VAL A 1 -12.52 -2.93 -16.65
N PRO A 2 -11.88 -3.71 -15.77
CA PRO A 2 -11.98 -3.51 -14.33
C PRO A 2 -11.39 -2.15 -13.92
N LYS A 3 -11.99 -1.51 -12.92
CA LYS A 3 -11.54 -0.26 -12.29
C LYS A 3 -10.86 -0.60 -10.99
N ILE A 4 -9.58 -0.26 -10.90
CA ILE A 4 -8.72 -0.67 -9.80
C ILE A 4 -7.95 0.54 -9.31
N ASP A 5 -7.88 0.70 -7.99
CA ASP A 5 -6.95 1.60 -7.32
C ASP A 5 -5.91 0.77 -6.56
N LEU A 6 -4.62 1.07 -6.78
CA LEU A 6 -3.50 0.27 -6.26
C LEU A 6 -2.69 1.00 -5.18
N HIS A 7 -3.09 2.20 -4.77
CA HIS A 7 -2.38 2.99 -3.77
C HIS A 7 -3.36 3.84 -2.96
N CYS A 8 -3.79 3.34 -1.80
CA CYS A 8 -4.75 4.01 -0.94
C CYS A 8 -4.38 3.88 0.54
N HIS A 9 -4.68 4.92 1.32
CA HIS A 9 -4.38 5.04 2.74
C HIS A 9 -5.65 5.16 3.58
N THR A 10 -5.67 4.45 4.70
CA THR A 10 -6.68 4.50 5.75
C THR A 10 -6.14 5.23 6.98
N ARG A 11 -6.96 5.39 8.02
CA ARG A 11 -6.56 5.93 9.32
C ARG A 11 -5.42 5.17 10.03
N PHE A 12 -5.04 4.00 9.54
CA PHE A 12 -3.89 3.26 10.04
C PHE A 12 -2.56 3.83 9.51
N SER A 13 -2.63 4.69 8.50
CA SER A 13 -1.54 5.50 8.01
C SER A 13 -1.52 6.88 8.69
N PRO A 14 -0.35 7.47 9.01
CA PRO A 14 -0.26 8.78 9.63
C PRO A 14 -0.73 9.94 8.73
N ASP A 15 -0.88 9.71 7.42
CA ASP A 15 -1.25 10.72 6.44
C ASP A 15 -2.74 10.68 6.02
N SER A 16 -3.55 9.83 6.66
CA SER A 16 -4.97 9.67 6.33
C SER A 16 -5.84 9.61 7.58
N PHE A 17 -7.08 10.12 7.46
CA PHE A 17 -8.12 10.03 8.49
C PHE A 17 -9.26 9.10 8.09
N THR A 18 -9.21 8.52 6.89
CA THR A 18 -10.32 7.76 6.30
C THR A 18 -10.51 6.44 7.04
N LYS A 19 -11.71 6.21 7.59
CA LYS A 19 -12.03 4.94 8.25
C LYS A 19 -12.25 3.83 7.20
N PRO A 20 -11.93 2.55 7.52
CA PRO A 20 -12.20 1.42 6.64
C PRO A 20 -13.62 1.38 6.07
N GLU A 21 -14.64 1.64 6.90
CA GLU A 21 -16.05 1.59 6.51
C GLU A 21 -16.43 2.71 5.54
N GLU A 22 -15.86 3.90 5.73
CA GLU A 22 -16.03 5.06 4.85
C GLU A 22 -15.39 4.79 3.48
N LEU A 23 -14.20 4.19 3.47
CA LEU A 23 -13.51 3.79 2.26
C LEU A 23 -14.29 2.74 1.47
N ILE A 24 -14.80 1.69 2.14
CA ILE A 24 -15.63 0.64 1.53
C ILE A 24 -16.89 1.25 0.92
N THR A 25 -17.58 2.10 1.67
CA THR A 25 -18.78 2.81 1.18
C THR A 25 -18.47 3.60 -0.09
N ARG A 26 -17.32 4.28 -0.13
CA ARG A 26 -16.88 5.03 -1.30
C ARG A 26 -16.58 4.12 -2.49
N CYS A 27 -15.89 3.00 -2.28
CA CYS A 27 -15.56 2.04 -3.34
C CYS A 27 -16.82 1.47 -4.01
N VAL A 28 -17.85 1.11 -3.23
CA VAL A 28 -19.13 0.64 -3.75
C VAL A 28 -19.82 1.74 -4.56
N ALA A 29 -19.87 2.97 -4.03
CA ALA A 29 -20.51 4.10 -4.70
C ALA A 29 -19.84 4.46 -6.04
N THR A 30 -18.51 4.33 -6.14
CA THR A 30 -17.75 4.64 -7.36
C THR A 30 -17.62 3.46 -8.32
N LYS A 31 -18.11 2.27 -7.93
CA LYS A 31 -17.99 1.02 -8.70
C LYS A 31 -16.53 0.67 -8.97
N LEU A 32 -15.67 0.75 -7.95
CA LEU A 32 -14.33 0.17 -7.99
C LEU A 32 -14.46 -1.35 -7.86
N ASP A 33 -13.82 -2.08 -8.76
CA ASP A 33 -13.84 -3.55 -8.77
C ASP A 33 -12.85 -4.13 -7.74
N HIS A 34 -11.69 -3.46 -7.57
CA HIS A 34 -10.65 -3.85 -6.63
C HIS A 34 -9.95 -2.63 -6.03
N ILE A 35 -9.41 -2.79 -4.82
CA ILE A 35 -8.56 -1.79 -4.17
C ILE A 35 -7.36 -2.46 -3.50
N ALA A 36 -6.20 -1.80 -3.56
CA ALA A 36 -5.08 -2.08 -2.66
C ALA A 36 -5.02 -1.03 -1.56
N ILE A 37 -4.91 -1.50 -0.33
CA ILE A 37 -4.63 -0.64 0.81
C ILE A 37 -3.15 -0.76 1.11
N THR A 38 -2.46 0.37 1.20
CA THR A 38 -1.00 0.47 1.27
C THR A 38 -0.61 1.49 2.33
N ASP A 39 -1.14 1.33 3.55
CA ASP A 39 -0.80 2.20 4.69
C ASP A 39 0.72 2.22 4.95
N HIS A 40 1.25 3.33 5.48
CA HIS A 40 2.69 3.45 5.74
C HIS A 40 3.17 2.45 6.80
N ASN A 41 4.09 1.56 6.42
CA ASN A 41 4.76 0.58 7.28
C ASN A 41 3.82 -0.36 8.07
N THR A 42 2.61 -0.61 7.58
CA THR A 42 1.67 -1.55 8.21
C THR A 42 0.68 -2.12 7.19
N ILE A 43 0.22 -3.35 7.43
CA ILE A 43 -0.85 -3.99 6.67
C ILE A 43 -2.18 -4.02 7.46
N GLU A 44 -2.22 -3.45 8.67
CA GLU A 44 -3.39 -3.57 9.56
C GLU A 44 -4.67 -2.98 8.94
N GLY A 45 -4.59 -1.82 8.31
CA GLY A 45 -5.73 -1.22 7.63
C GLY A 45 -6.18 -2.06 6.43
N ALA A 46 -5.23 -2.65 5.68
CA ALA A 46 -5.55 -3.56 4.59
C ALA A 46 -6.30 -4.82 5.08
N MET A 47 -5.84 -5.40 6.19
CA MET A 47 -6.47 -6.57 6.81
C MET A 47 -7.87 -6.25 7.34
N GLU A 48 -8.05 -5.08 7.95
CA GLU A 48 -9.35 -4.64 8.45
C GLU A 48 -10.34 -4.37 7.30
N VAL A 49 -9.89 -3.68 6.24
CA VAL A 49 -10.73 -3.46 5.05
C VAL A 49 -11.08 -4.78 4.39
N LYS A 50 -10.14 -5.72 4.24
CA LYS A 50 -10.40 -7.05 3.68
C LYS A 50 -11.43 -7.85 4.49
N ARG A 51 -11.43 -7.70 5.82
CA ARG A 51 -12.41 -8.36 6.70
C ARG A 51 -13.82 -7.81 6.54
N LEU A 52 -13.95 -6.52 6.23
CA LEU A 52 -15.23 -5.80 6.18
C LEU A 52 -15.81 -5.67 4.76
N ALA A 53 -14.95 -5.63 3.75
CA ALA A 53 -15.35 -5.34 2.37
C ALA A 53 -16.11 -6.52 1.74
N PRO A 54 -17.17 -6.24 0.95
CA PRO A 54 -17.89 -7.27 0.19
C PRO A 54 -17.21 -7.60 -1.16
N PHE A 55 -15.96 -7.16 -1.35
CA PHE A 55 -15.19 -7.30 -2.59
C PHE A 55 -13.74 -7.63 -2.27
N GLU A 56 -12.98 -8.08 -3.28
CA GLU A 56 -11.57 -8.45 -3.12
C GLU A 56 -10.69 -7.22 -2.82
N VAL A 57 -9.89 -7.34 -1.77
CA VAL A 57 -8.94 -6.33 -1.31
C VAL A 57 -7.52 -6.89 -1.42
N ILE A 58 -6.65 -6.14 -2.09
CA ILE A 58 -5.23 -6.47 -2.19
C ILE A 58 -4.56 -5.95 -0.93
N ILE A 59 -3.94 -6.87 -0.18
CA ILE A 59 -3.12 -6.52 0.98
C ILE A 59 -1.81 -5.94 0.47
N GLY A 60 -1.56 -4.69 0.80
CA GLY A 60 -0.32 -4.00 0.48
C GLY A 60 0.16 -3.13 1.62
N GLU A 61 1.31 -2.51 1.39
CA GLU A 61 2.02 -1.66 2.35
C GLU A 61 2.83 -0.63 1.56
N GLU A 62 2.91 0.62 2.02
CA GLU A 62 3.89 1.60 1.55
C GLU A 62 5.06 1.60 2.55
N ILE A 63 6.13 0.89 2.21
CA ILE A 63 7.28 0.64 3.09
C ILE A 63 8.25 1.81 2.99
N LYS A 64 8.59 2.40 4.13
CA LYS A 64 9.70 3.35 4.24
C LYS A 64 11.04 2.61 4.25
N SER A 65 11.71 2.56 3.11
CA SER A 65 13.10 2.09 3.01
C SER A 65 14.10 3.22 3.29
N LEU A 66 15.39 2.88 3.41
CA LEU A 66 16.48 3.86 3.54
C LEU A 66 16.61 4.79 2.33
N GLY A 67 16.21 4.31 1.15
CA GLY A 67 16.30 5.07 -0.10
C GLY A 67 14.99 5.74 -0.51
N GLY A 68 13.91 5.64 0.27
CA GLY A 68 12.59 6.15 -0.11
C GLY A 68 11.46 5.14 0.10
N GLU A 69 10.26 5.47 -0.36
CA GLU A 69 9.07 4.61 -0.25
C GLU A 69 8.99 3.60 -1.39
N ILE A 70 8.58 2.37 -1.04
CA ILE A 70 8.34 1.27 -1.97
C ILE A 70 7.02 0.64 -1.59
N ILE A 71 6.16 0.39 -2.57
CA ILE A 71 4.91 -0.35 -2.33
C ILE A 71 5.13 -1.83 -2.57
N GLY A 72 4.73 -2.63 -1.60
CA GLY A 72 4.51 -4.08 -1.75
C GLY A 72 3.03 -4.37 -1.89
N LEU A 73 2.65 -5.19 -2.88
CA LEU A 73 1.28 -5.67 -3.08
C LEU A 73 1.23 -7.19 -2.98
N PHE A 74 0.07 -7.72 -2.59
CA PHE A 74 -0.16 -9.16 -2.34
C PHE A 74 0.73 -9.69 -1.21
N LEU A 75 0.84 -8.93 -0.12
CA LEU A 75 1.61 -9.33 1.05
C LEU A 75 0.80 -10.24 1.98
N GLU A 76 1.48 -11.19 2.61
CA GLU A 76 0.93 -12.04 3.68
C GLU A 76 1.36 -11.54 5.07
N LYS A 77 2.54 -10.91 5.14
CA LYS A 77 3.11 -10.30 6.35
C LYS A 77 3.72 -8.94 6.02
N ALA A 78 3.68 -8.04 7.01
CA ALA A 78 4.31 -6.73 6.92
C ALA A 78 5.82 -6.85 6.68
N ILE A 79 6.39 -5.85 6.01
CA ILE A 79 7.82 -5.74 5.73
C ILE A 79 8.46 -4.81 6.77
N PRO A 80 9.59 -5.19 7.39
CA PRO A 80 10.31 -4.27 8.27
C PRO A 80 10.70 -2.97 7.54
N SER A 81 10.44 -1.83 8.18
CA SER A 81 10.90 -0.53 7.68
C SER A 81 12.41 -0.35 7.90
N GLY A 82 13.00 0.62 7.20
CA GLY A 82 14.42 0.96 7.34
C GLY A 82 15.39 -0.03 6.70
N LEU A 83 14.91 -0.95 5.86
CA LEU A 83 15.74 -1.78 5.00
C LEU A 83 16.30 -0.97 3.81
N THR A 84 17.36 -1.48 3.17
CA THR A 84 17.78 -0.95 1.87
C THR A 84 16.67 -1.17 0.84
N PRO A 85 16.54 -0.32 -0.20
CA PRO A 85 15.56 -0.52 -1.27
C PRO A 85 15.57 -1.94 -1.86
N LEU A 86 16.76 -2.48 -2.13
CA LEU A 86 16.92 -3.83 -2.67
C LEU A 86 16.49 -4.92 -1.70
N ASP A 87 16.76 -4.77 -0.40
CA ASP A 87 16.32 -5.76 0.58
C ASP A 87 14.81 -5.68 0.84
N THR A 88 14.22 -4.48 0.79
CA THR A 88 12.75 -4.31 0.77
C THR A 88 12.14 -5.05 -0.42
N VAL A 89 12.69 -4.86 -1.63
CA VAL A 89 12.24 -5.56 -2.85
C VAL A 89 12.36 -7.08 -2.69
N LYS A 90 13.48 -7.59 -2.17
CA LYS A 90 13.68 -9.02 -1.94
C LYS A 90 12.62 -9.58 -0.99
N GLN A 91 12.33 -8.89 0.11
CA GLN A 91 11.34 -9.34 1.09
C GLN A 91 9.92 -9.37 0.50
N ILE A 92 9.55 -8.38 -0.31
CA ILE A 92 8.27 -8.39 -1.05
C ILE A 92 8.23 -9.59 -2.00
N LYS A 93 9.31 -9.81 -2.77
CA LYS A 93 9.38 -10.91 -3.74
C LYS A 93 9.41 -12.30 -3.11
N GLN A 94 9.99 -12.46 -1.92
CA GLN A 94 9.96 -13.72 -1.17
C GLN A 94 8.54 -14.16 -0.79
N GLN A 95 7.59 -13.22 -0.69
CA GLN A 95 6.17 -13.50 -0.48
C GLN A 95 5.40 -13.70 -1.79
N GLY A 96 6.07 -13.64 -2.96
CA GLY A 96 5.40 -13.62 -4.26
C GLY A 96 4.76 -12.28 -4.63
N GLY A 97 5.02 -11.23 -3.84
CA GLY A 97 4.40 -9.92 -4.00
C GLY A 97 4.87 -9.13 -5.22
N LEU A 98 4.06 -8.15 -5.62
CA LEU A 98 4.43 -7.16 -6.63
C LEU A 98 5.07 -5.94 -5.97
N VAL A 99 5.99 -5.32 -6.70
CA VAL A 99 6.71 -4.12 -6.26
C VAL A 99 6.26 -2.97 -7.14
N SER A 100 5.91 -1.86 -6.53
CA SER A 100 5.61 -0.60 -7.21
C SER A 100 6.44 0.53 -6.60
N ILE A 101 6.91 1.45 -7.44
CA ILE A 101 7.59 2.67 -6.99
C ILE A 101 6.55 3.79 -6.99
N PRO A 102 6.10 4.24 -5.81
CA PRO A 102 5.11 5.29 -5.74
C PRO A 102 5.76 6.65 -6.08
N HIS A 103 4.96 7.53 -6.69
CA HIS A 103 5.28 8.95 -6.93
C HIS A 103 6.75 9.27 -7.34
N PRO A 104 7.37 8.56 -8.31
CA PRO A 104 8.81 8.64 -8.60
C PRO A 104 9.32 9.99 -9.13
N PHE A 105 8.41 10.91 -9.46
CA PHE A 105 8.72 12.24 -10.00
C PHE A 105 8.21 13.38 -9.11
N ASP A 106 7.70 13.07 -7.92
CA ASP A 106 7.24 14.07 -6.95
C ASP A 106 8.42 14.64 -6.15
N ASN A 107 9.17 15.54 -6.79
CA ASN A 107 10.37 16.16 -6.20
C ASN A 107 10.12 16.96 -4.90
N PHE A 108 8.85 17.18 -4.51
CA PHE A 108 8.51 17.82 -3.25
C PHE A 108 8.49 16.84 -2.07
N ARG A 109 8.36 15.53 -2.33
CA ARG A 109 8.39 14.50 -1.30
C ARG A 109 9.82 14.17 -0.90
N GLN A 110 10.09 14.17 0.41
CA GLN A 110 11.37 13.69 0.97
C GLN A 110 11.49 12.16 0.95
N SER A 111 10.49 11.45 0.43
CA SER A 111 10.41 10.00 0.41
C SER A 111 10.52 9.37 -0.98
N VAL A 112 10.79 10.14 -2.03
CA VAL A 112 11.02 9.59 -3.38
C VAL A 112 12.21 8.63 -3.36
N ILE A 113 12.11 7.52 -4.11
CA ILE A 113 13.21 6.58 -4.23
C ILE A 113 14.44 7.24 -4.86
N THR A 114 15.58 7.16 -4.17
CA THR A 114 16.87 7.68 -4.67
C THR A 114 17.61 6.59 -5.44
N LYS A 115 18.51 7.00 -6.34
CA LYS A 115 19.25 6.10 -7.24
C LYS A 115 20.52 5.51 -6.63
N ASP A 116 20.85 5.88 -5.39
CA ASP A 116 22.16 5.63 -4.78
C ASP A 116 22.30 4.21 -4.21
#